data_AF-A0AAV8ZV17-F1
#
_entry.id   AF-A0AAV8ZV17-F1
#
_cell.length_a   1.000
_cell.length_b   1.000
_cell.length_c   1.000
_cell.angle_alpha   90.00
_cell.angle_beta   90.00
_cell.angle_gamma   90.00
#
_symmetry.space_group_name_H-M   'P 1'
#
loop_
_entity.id
_entity.type
_entity.pdbx_description
1 polymer ?
#
loop_
_entity_poly.entity_id
_entity_poly.type
_entity_poly.pdbx_seq_one_letter_code
_entity_poly.pdbx_strand_id
1 'polypeptide(L)'
;MYITEIIESALQTLHKVSAKAREQNYFQGGMTHGWVDYYENRIESDRSCLNEWHAMDNLESKRPPSPDSIRTKPTEREETEKVIRSTLKEIMMSVDLDEVTSKVIRSRLEEELDMDLGEYKSFIDQEMLVILGQMDAPTEIFDHVYLGSEWNASNYEELQKNG
;
A
#
# COMPACT_ATOMS: atom_id res chain seq x y z
N MET A 1 11.83 13.94 -5.66
CA MET A 1 11.97 12.59 -5.08
C MET A 1 11.38 12.56 -3.68
N TYR A 2 11.91 13.29 -2.70
CA TYR A 2 11.38 13.27 -1.32
C TYR A 2 9.88 13.61 -1.11
N ILE A 3 9.30 14.51 -1.91
CA ILE A 3 7.90 14.93 -1.71
C ILE A 3 6.90 13.84 -2.16
N THR A 4 7.22 13.08 -3.21
CA THR A 4 6.32 12.06 -3.76
C THR A 4 6.22 10.84 -2.86
N GLU A 5 7.33 10.40 -2.26
CA GLU A 5 7.37 9.27 -1.31
C GLU A 5 6.61 9.59 -0.01
N ILE A 6 6.71 10.83 0.50
CA ILE A 6 5.95 11.28 1.68
C ILE A 6 4.45 11.24 1.41
N ILE A 7 4.02 11.69 0.23
CA ILE A 7 2.61 11.69 -0.17
C ILE A 7 2.08 10.27 -0.27
N GLU A 8 2.85 9.35 -0.85
CA GLU A 8 2.44 7.96 -1.02
C GLU A 8 2.32 7.21 0.31
N SER A 9 3.31 7.37 1.20
CA SER A 9 3.28 6.81 2.55
C SER A 9 2.13 7.37 3.40
N ALA A 10 1.89 8.68 3.30
CA ALA A 10 0.75 9.32 3.98
C ALA A 10 -0.59 8.78 3.46
N LEU A 11 -0.72 8.57 2.14
CA LEU A 11 -1.93 8.05 1.51
C LEU A 11 -2.20 6.59 1.93
N GLN A 12 -1.18 5.74 1.94
CA GLN A 12 -1.29 4.35 2.40
C GLN A 12 -1.68 4.28 3.88
N THR A 13 -1.06 5.12 4.71
CA THR A 13 -1.41 5.23 6.13
C THR A 13 -2.88 5.62 6.30
N LEU A 14 -3.32 6.70 5.63
CA LEU A 14 -4.71 7.16 5.65
C LEU A 14 -5.68 6.06 5.22
N HIS A 15 -5.36 5.31 4.17
CA HIS A 15 -6.19 4.22 3.68
C HIS A 15 -6.34 3.11 4.73
N LYS A 16 -5.24 2.72 5.39
CA LYS A 16 -5.22 1.70 6.45
C LYS A 16 -6.04 2.11 7.67
N VAL A 17 -5.84 3.33 8.19
CA VAL A 17 -6.65 3.80 9.34
C VAL A 17 -8.12 3.94 8.96
N SER A 18 -8.45 4.39 7.74
CA SER A 18 -9.82 4.48 7.26
C SER A 18 -10.52 3.13 7.18
N ALA A 19 -9.82 2.09 6.69
CA ALA A 19 -10.36 0.74 6.63
C ALA A 19 -10.64 0.19 8.03
N LYS A 20 -9.70 0.35 8.96
CA LYS A 20 -9.84 -0.07 10.36
C LYS A 20 -10.97 0.68 11.09
N ALA A 21 -11.09 1.98 10.85
CA ALA A 21 -12.17 2.79 11.39
C ALA A 21 -13.54 2.28 10.93
N ARG A 22 -13.67 1.90 9.65
CA ARG A 22 -14.91 1.35 9.10
C ARG A 22 -15.25 -0.02 9.70
N GLU A 23 -14.28 -0.91 9.83
CA GLU A 23 -14.48 -2.24 10.42
C GLU A 23 -14.93 -2.16 11.88
N GLN A 24 -14.35 -1.23 12.64
CA GLN A 24 -14.63 -1.05 14.06
C GLN A 24 -15.77 -0.07 14.35
N ASN A 25 -16.51 0.38 13.31
CA ASN A 25 -17.61 1.34 13.42
C ASN A 25 -17.21 2.64 14.13
N TYR A 26 -16.00 3.13 13.86
CA TYR A 26 -15.51 4.41 14.32
C TYR A 26 -16.09 5.51 13.42
N PHE A 27 -17.26 6.02 13.79
CA PHE A 27 -17.91 7.16 13.15
C PHE A 27 -18.35 8.20 14.19
N GLN A 28 -18.54 9.45 13.75
CA GLN A 28 -19.06 10.53 14.58
C GLN A 28 -20.49 10.20 15.02
N GLY A 29 -20.75 10.17 16.33
CA GLY A 29 -22.01 9.71 16.91
C GLY A 29 -22.04 8.22 17.29
N GLY A 30 -20.97 7.46 17.06
CA GLY A 30 -20.77 6.11 17.59
C GLY A 30 -20.27 6.11 19.04
N MET A 31 -20.35 4.97 19.72
CA MET A 31 -19.97 4.82 21.14
C MET A 31 -18.47 5.08 21.42
N THR A 32 -17.64 5.12 20.38
CA THR A 32 -16.19 5.26 20.50
C THR A 32 -15.73 6.71 20.55
N HIS A 33 -16.53 7.67 20.08
CA HIS A 33 -16.09 9.07 19.92
C HIS A 33 -16.69 10.02 20.96
N GLY A 34 -17.06 9.56 22.15
CA GLY A 34 -17.68 10.42 23.19
C GLY A 34 -16.82 11.61 23.63
N TRP A 35 -15.51 11.57 23.38
CA TRP A 35 -14.61 12.73 23.55
C TRP A 35 -14.88 13.85 22.54
N VAL A 36 -15.42 13.55 21.36
CA VAL A 36 -15.79 14.56 20.35
C VAL A 36 -16.84 15.49 20.93
N ASP A 37 -17.93 14.95 21.47
CA ASP A 37 -18.99 15.73 22.13
C ASP A 37 -18.43 16.52 23.33
N TYR A 38 -17.51 15.93 24.09
CA TYR A 38 -16.87 16.59 25.23
C TYR A 38 -16.08 17.84 24.82
N TYR A 39 -15.33 17.79 23.73
CA TYR A 39 -14.53 18.92 23.26
C TYR A 39 -15.35 19.91 22.41
N GLU A 40 -16.33 19.45 21.64
CA GLU A 40 -17.24 20.34 20.90
C GLU A 40 -17.99 21.30 21.83
N ASN A 41 -18.41 20.81 23.01
CA ASN A 41 -19.07 21.64 24.02
C ASN A 41 -18.10 22.57 24.80
N ARG A 42 -16.80 22.51 24.52
CA ARG A 42 -15.75 23.28 25.21
C ARG A 42 -14.89 24.10 24.25
N ILE A 43 -15.45 24.45 23.09
CA ILE A 43 -14.79 25.36 22.16
C ILE A 43 -14.87 26.78 22.74
N GLU A 44 -13.73 27.27 23.25
CA GLU A 44 -13.58 28.63 23.78
C GLU A 44 -12.95 29.61 22.78
N SER A 45 -12.55 29.12 21.60
CA SER A 45 -11.88 29.91 20.57
C SER A 45 -12.75 31.05 20.03
N ASP A 46 -12.11 32.16 19.68
CA ASP A 46 -12.78 33.32 19.09
C ASP A 46 -13.49 32.97 17.77
N ARG A 47 -14.58 33.69 17.49
CA ARG A 47 -15.40 33.48 16.30
C ARG A 47 -14.62 33.66 14.99
N SER A 48 -13.63 34.56 14.98
CA SER A 48 -12.72 34.75 13.85
C SER A 48 -11.89 33.51 13.54
N CYS A 49 -11.28 32.89 14.56
CA CYS A 49 -10.50 31.66 14.43
C CYS A 49 -11.36 30.48 13.97
N LEU A 50 -12.60 30.37 14.50
CA LEU A 50 -13.54 29.33 14.06
C LEU A 50 -13.99 29.53 12.61
N ASN A 51 -14.26 30.77 12.21
CA ASN A 51 -14.63 31.07 10.83
C ASN A 51 -13.49 30.76 9.85
N GLU A 52 -12.24 31.05 10.24
CA GLU A 52 -11.05 30.71 9.45
C GLU A 52 -10.88 29.19 9.35
N TRP A 53 -11.01 28.47 10.46
CA TRP A 53 -10.97 27.00 10.49
C TRP A 53 -12.06 26.36 9.60
N HIS A 54 -13.29 26.88 9.67
CA HIS A 54 -14.39 26.40 8.82
C HIS A 54 -14.27 26.80 7.35
N ALA A 55 -13.46 27.81 7.03
CA ALA A 55 -13.16 28.24 5.67
C ALA A 55 -11.98 27.49 5.04
N MET A 56 -11.21 26.71 5.82
CA MET A 56 -10.21 25.80 5.27
C MET A 56 -10.94 24.65 4.56
N ASP A 57 -10.70 24.50 3.26
CA ASP A 57 -11.18 23.33 2.51
C ASP A 57 -10.56 22.07 3.14
N ASN A 58 -11.41 21.23 3.74
CA ASN A 58 -10.99 20.04 4.46
C ASN A 58 -10.09 19.14 3.58
N LEU A 59 -9.07 18.51 4.19
CA LEU A 59 -8.41 17.29 3.65
C LEU A 59 -9.39 16.12 3.47
N GLU A 60 -10.61 16.25 4.01
CA GLU A 60 -11.65 15.22 4.00
C GLU A 60 -12.60 15.40 2.82
N SER A 61 -12.55 14.46 1.89
CA SER A 61 -13.49 14.35 0.78
C SER A 61 -14.91 14.14 1.33
N LYS A 62 -15.77 15.15 1.19
CA LYS A 62 -17.21 15.08 1.56
C LYS A 62 -18.05 14.23 0.59
N ARG A 63 -17.43 13.40 -0.25
CA ARG A 63 -18.16 12.54 -1.18
C ARG A 63 -18.88 11.46 -0.35
N PRO A 64 -20.21 11.29 -0.49
CA PRO A 64 -20.89 10.14 0.11
C PRO A 64 -20.19 8.86 -0.37
N PRO A 65 -20.09 7.81 0.48
CA PRO A 65 -19.52 6.55 0.06
C PRO A 65 -20.31 6.11 -1.18
N SER A 66 -19.64 6.13 -2.33
CA SER A 66 -20.22 5.59 -3.55
C SER A 66 -20.49 4.10 -3.28
N PRO A 67 -21.46 3.44 -3.94
CA PRO A 67 -21.72 2.02 -3.70
C PRO A 67 -20.52 1.18 -4.19
N ASP A 68 -19.46 1.16 -3.39
CA ASP A 68 -18.18 0.53 -3.65
C ASP A 68 -18.21 -0.96 -3.28
N SER A 69 -19.31 -1.46 -2.70
CA SER A 69 -19.46 -2.90 -2.41
C SER A 69 -19.47 -3.79 -3.66
N ILE A 70 -19.63 -3.21 -4.86
CA ILE A 70 -19.47 -3.90 -6.16
C ILE A 70 -18.03 -3.73 -6.70
N ARG A 71 -17.31 -2.68 -6.28
CA ARG A 71 -15.93 -2.36 -6.70
C ARG A 71 -14.85 -3.03 -5.84
N THR A 72 -15.21 -3.68 -4.74
CA THR A 72 -14.28 -4.35 -3.82
C THR A 72 -13.98 -5.80 -4.18
N LYS A 73 -14.66 -6.39 -5.17
CA LYS A 73 -14.23 -7.68 -5.71
C LYS A 73 -13.08 -7.42 -6.67
N PRO A 74 -11.90 -8.04 -6.44
CA PRO A 74 -10.83 -7.97 -7.41
C PRO A 74 -11.37 -8.43 -8.76
N THR A 75 -11.01 -7.72 -9.81
CA THR A 75 -11.26 -8.17 -11.18
C THR A 75 -10.51 -9.48 -11.41
N GLU A 76 -11.00 -10.32 -12.32
CA GLU A 76 -10.32 -11.56 -12.73
C GLU A 76 -8.85 -11.29 -13.10
N ARG A 77 -8.59 -10.13 -13.73
CA ARG A 77 -7.24 -9.64 -14.03
C ARG A 77 -6.39 -9.43 -12.77
N GLU A 78 -6.91 -8.76 -11.75
CA GLU A 78 -6.19 -8.51 -10.49
C GLU A 78 -5.89 -9.81 -9.73
N GLU A 79 -6.80 -10.79 -9.79
CA GLU A 79 -6.55 -12.13 -9.22
C GLU A 79 -5.41 -12.84 -9.95
N THR A 80 -5.41 -12.80 -11.28
CA THR A 80 -4.33 -13.35 -12.11
C THR A 80 -3.00 -12.64 -11.85
N GLU A 81 -2.98 -11.30 -11.83
CA GLU A 81 -1.78 -10.51 -11.52
C GLU A 81 -1.21 -10.83 -10.14
N LYS A 82 -2.07 -11.13 -9.16
CA LYS A 82 -1.64 -11.58 -7.83
C LYS A 82 -0.93 -12.94 -7.86
N VAL A 83 -1.45 -13.91 -8.61
CA VAL A 83 -0.84 -15.23 -8.77
C VAL A 83 0.49 -15.13 -9.54
N ILE A 84 0.52 -14.32 -10.61
CA ILE A 84 1.73 -14.00 -11.37
C ILE A 84 2.80 -13.42 -10.44
N ARG A 85 2.46 -12.41 -9.63
CA ARG A 85 3.40 -11.78 -8.69
C ARG A 85 4.02 -12.78 -7.72
N SER A 86 3.18 -13.59 -7.07
CA SER A 86 3.66 -14.57 -6.09
C SER A 86 4.59 -15.60 -6.72
N THR A 87 4.20 -16.18 -7.86
CA THR A 87 5.00 -17.20 -8.56
C THR A 87 6.30 -16.62 -9.13
N LEU A 88 6.24 -15.41 -9.71
CA LEU A 88 7.41 -14.71 -10.22
C LEU A 88 8.42 -14.42 -9.10
N LYS A 89 7.96 -14.00 -7.93
CA LYS A 89 8.81 -13.76 -6.75
C LYS A 89 9.52 -15.05 -6.32
N GLU A 90 8.79 -16.17 -6.25
CA GLU A 90 9.37 -17.48 -5.93
C GLU A 90 10.43 -17.92 -6.95
N ILE A 91 10.14 -17.80 -8.25
CA ILE A 91 11.09 -18.12 -9.32
C ILE A 91 12.35 -17.27 -9.18
N MET A 92 12.21 -15.95 -9.05
CA MET A 92 13.35 -15.01 -8.97
C MET A 92 14.20 -15.23 -7.72
N MET A 93 13.60 -15.64 -6.60
CA MET A 93 14.32 -16.02 -5.39
C MET A 93 15.03 -17.38 -5.51
N SER A 94 14.66 -18.22 -6.47
CA SER A 94 15.21 -19.58 -6.65
C SER A 94 16.35 -19.69 -7.67
N VAL A 95 16.54 -18.67 -8.51
CA VAL A 95 17.52 -18.67 -9.61
C VAL A 95 18.69 -17.75 -9.31
N ASP A 96 19.82 -18.00 -9.98
CA ASP A 96 20.95 -17.07 -10.00
C ASP A 96 20.64 -15.93 -10.97
N LEU A 97 20.41 -14.73 -10.42
CA LEU A 97 20.01 -13.55 -11.20
C LEU A 97 21.15 -12.96 -12.06
N ASP A 98 22.41 -13.30 -11.78
CA ASP A 98 23.55 -12.83 -12.57
C ASP A 98 23.70 -13.60 -13.90
N GLU A 99 23.22 -14.85 -13.94
CA GLU A 99 23.39 -15.76 -15.08
C GLU A 99 22.07 -16.02 -15.83
N VAL A 100 20.91 -15.77 -15.21
CA VAL A 100 19.60 -15.97 -15.83
C VAL A 100 19.19 -14.78 -16.69
N THR A 101 18.44 -15.04 -17.77
CA THR A 101 17.85 -13.97 -18.57
C THR A 101 16.37 -13.78 -18.23
N SER A 102 15.86 -12.56 -18.40
CA SER A 102 14.42 -12.27 -18.24
C SER A 102 13.53 -13.14 -19.12
N LYS A 103 14.01 -13.57 -20.29
CA LYS A 103 13.30 -14.51 -21.16
C LYS A 103 13.11 -15.87 -20.48
N VAL A 104 14.15 -16.40 -19.84
CA VAL A 104 14.09 -17.70 -19.14
C VAL A 104 13.14 -17.62 -17.95
N ILE A 105 13.19 -16.51 -17.18
CA ILE A 105 12.25 -16.27 -16.08
C ILE A 105 10.80 -16.26 -16.59
N ARG A 106 10.49 -15.51 -17.66
CA ARG A 106 9.14 -15.48 -18.24
C ARG A 106 8.69 -16.84 -18.74
N SER A 107 9.54 -17.58 -19.44
CA SER A 107 9.20 -18.93 -19.94
C SER A 107 8.92 -19.90 -18.81
N ARG A 108 9.70 -19.85 -17.73
CA ARG A 108 9.46 -20.70 -16.55
C ARG A 108 8.17 -20.32 -15.83
N LEU A 109 7.84 -19.03 -15.77
CA LEU A 109 6.59 -18.55 -15.18
C LEU A 109 5.36 -19.05 -15.95
N GLU A 110 5.41 -19.02 -17.29
CA GLU A 110 4.35 -19.58 -18.15
C GLU A 110 4.22 -21.10 -17.98
N GLU A 111 5.34 -21.80 -17.83
CA GLU A 111 5.37 -23.25 -17.58
C GLU A 111 4.80 -23.61 -16.20
N GLU A 112 5.18 -22.89 -15.14
CA GLU A 112 4.69 -23.14 -13.78
C GLU A 112 3.20 -22.81 -13.62
N LEU A 113 2.67 -21.82 -14.35
CA LEU A 113 1.26 -21.45 -14.33
C LEU A 113 0.39 -22.17 -15.37
N ASP A 114 1.00 -22.93 -16.30
CA ASP A 114 0.34 -23.59 -17.44
C ASP A 114 -0.59 -22.64 -18.23
N MET A 115 -0.10 -21.42 -18.50
CA MET A 115 -0.90 -20.33 -19.07
C MET A 115 -0.07 -19.43 -19.99
N ASP A 116 -0.68 -18.97 -21.10
CA ASP A 116 -0.12 -17.93 -21.96
C ASP A 116 -0.20 -16.56 -21.26
N LEU A 117 0.95 -15.93 -21.01
CA LEU A 117 1.03 -14.66 -20.28
C LEU A 117 1.30 -13.46 -21.19
N GLY A 118 1.04 -13.61 -22.50
CA GLY A 118 1.32 -12.58 -23.50
C GLY A 118 0.72 -11.20 -23.17
N GLU A 119 -0.49 -11.17 -22.62
CA GLU A 119 -1.19 -9.93 -22.22
C GLU A 119 -0.66 -9.29 -20.91
N TYR A 120 0.10 -10.03 -20.12
CA TYR A 120 0.69 -9.58 -18.85
C TYR A 120 2.16 -9.18 -18.99
N LYS A 121 2.74 -9.22 -20.19
CA LYS A 121 4.18 -8.96 -20.41
C LYS A 121 4.67 -7.65 -19.80
N SER A 122 3.93 -6.55 -19.94
CA SER A 122 4.33 -5.26 -19.35
C SER A 122 4.26 -5.28 -17.82
N PHE A 123 3.26 -5.96 -17.27
CA PHE A 123 3.10 -6.14 -15.83
C PHE A 123 4.25 -6.97 -15.27
N ILE A 124 4.57 -8.11 -15.90
CA ILE A 124 5.68 -8.98 -15.51
C ILE A 124 7.02 -8.22 -15.55
N ASP A 125 7.23 -7.37 -16.56
CA ASP A 125 8.47 -6.60 -16.68
C ASP A 125 8.64 -5.56 -15.57
N GLN A 126 7.54 -4.89 -15.22
CA GLN A 126 7.53 -3.98 -14.09
C GLN A 126 7.71 -4.73 -12.77
N GLU A 127 7.00 -5.85 -12.57
CA GLU A 127 7.05 -6.62 -11.34
C GLU A 127 8.43 -7.27 -11.11
N MET A 128 9.11 -7.72 -12.18
CA MET A 128 10.51 -8.17 -12.09
C MET A 128 11.44 -7.08 -11.53
N LEU A 129 11.29 -5.83 -11.96
CA LEU A 129 12.10 -4.72 -11.44
C LEU A 129 11.79 -4.42 -9.98
N VAL A 130 10.50 -4.49 -9.60
CA VAL A 130 10.07 -4.29 -8.21
C VAL A 130 10.67 -5.36 -7.31
N ILE A 131 10.54 -6.63 -7.70
CA ILE A 131 11.09 -7.77 -6.95
C ILE A 131 12.61 -7.63 -6.84
N LEU A 132 13.31 -7.34 -7.94
CA LEU A 132 14.76 -7.18 -7.94
C LEU A 132 15.22 -6.09 -6.96
N GLY A 133 14.56 -4.93 -6.96
CA GLY A 133 14.89 -3.85 -6.02
C GLY A 133 14.63 -4.24 -4.56
N GLN A 134 13.60 -5.03 -4.31
CA GLN A 134 13.23 -5.51 -2.97
C GLN A 134 14.11 -6.66 -2.45
N MET A 135 14.95 -7.27 -3.28
CA MET A 135 15.81 -8.39 -2.87
C MET A 135 17.05 -7.97 -2.09
N ASP A 136 17.48 -6.71 -2.20
CA ASP A 136 18.59 -6.19 -1.40
C ASP A 136 18.18 -6.12 0.07
N ALA A 137 18.99 -6.67 0.99
CA ALA A 137 18.70 -6.58 2.42
C ALA A 137 19.08 -5.19 2.98
N PRO A 138 18.27 -4.62 3.90
CA PRO A 138 18.66 -3.38 4.57
C PRO A 138 19.85 -3.63 5.52
N THR A 139 20.74 -2.64 5.65
CA THR A 139 21.94 -2.76 6.49
C THR A 139 21.64 -2.33 7.92
N GLU A 140 21.91 -3.19 8.91
CA GLU A 140 21.83 -2.79 10.32
C GLU A 140 22.98 -1.83 10.67
N ILE A 141 22.64 -0.63 11.13
CA ILE A 141 23.61 0.40 11.51
C ILE A 141 23.69 0.60 13.04
N PHE A 142 22.60 0.31 13.75
CA PHE A 142 22.53 0.20 15.21
C PHE A 142 21.53 -0.88 15.60
N ASP A 143 21.51 -1.27 16.88
CA ASP A 143 20.53 -2.21 17.43
C ASP A 143 19.11 -1.75 17.08
N HIS A 144 18.40 -2.58 16.31
CA HIS A 144 17.06 -2.31 15.78
C HIS A 144 16.93 -1.09 14.84
N VAL A 145 18.04 -0.57 14.29
CA VAL A 145 18.05 0.53 13.31
C VAL A 145 18.69 0.06 12.01
N TYR A 146 17.88 -0.02 10.96
CA TYR A 146 18.28 -0.47 9.64
C TYR A 146 18.27 0.69 8.64
N LEU A 147 19.34 0.80 7.85
CA LEU A 147 19.44 1.68 6.70
C LEU A 147 19.11 0.88 5.44
N GLY A 148 17.99 1.21 4.79
CA GLY A 148 17.54 0.58 3.56
C GLY A 148 17.33 1.59 2.42
N SER A 149 17.09 1.06 1.23
CA SER A 149 16.66 1.82 0.05
C SER A 149 15.15 2.08 0.06
N GLU A 150 14.67 2.86 -0.92
CA GLU A 150 13.23 3.03 -1.18
C GLU A 150 12.51 1.68 -1.43
N TRP A 151 13.23 0.70 -1.98
CA TRP A 151 12.70 -0.64 -2.23
C TRP A 151 12.48 -1.42 -0.94
N ASN A 152 13.40 -1.31 0.03
CA ASN A 152 13.23 -1.92 1.35
C ASN A 152 12.00 -1.34 2.07
N ALA A 153 11.80 -0.03 1.96
CA ALA A 153 10.64 0.64 2.57
C ALA A 153 9.31 0.26 1.91
N SER A 154 9.31 -0.16 0.64
CA SER A 154 8.10 -0.57 -0.09
C SER A 154 7.73 -2.06 0.09
N ASN A 155 8.62 -2.88 0.65
CA ASN A 155 8.36 -4.32 0.87
C ASN A 155 7.54 -4.58 2.15
N TYR A 156 6.23 -4.31 2.09
CA TYR A 156 5.34 -4.45 3.25
C TYR A 156 5.34 -5.86 3.86
N GLU A 157 5.44 -6.91 3.04
CA GLU A 157 5.45 -8.30 3.50
C GLU A 157 6.67 -8.59 4.37
N GLU A 158 7.85 -8.14 3.96
CA GLU A 158 9.08 -8.30 4.72
C GLU A 158 9.07 -7.46 5.99
N LEU A 159 8.60 -6.20 5.92
CA LEU A 159 8.45 -5.33 7.08
C LEU A 159 7.50 -5.91 8.13
N GLN A 160 6.41 -6.57 7.71
CA GLN A 160 5.51 -7.27 8.64
C GLN A 160 6.13 -8.51 9.29
N LYS A 161 7.06 -9.18 8.60
CA LYS A 161 7.71 -10.39 9.11
C LYS A 161 8.83 -10.05 10.11
N ASN A 162 9.50 -8.92 9.91
CA ASN A 162 10.67 -8.51 10.70
C ASN A 162 10.33 -7.55 11.86
N GLY A 163 9.12 -7.00 11.91
CA GLY A 163 8.62 -6.11 12.98
C GLY A 163 7.74 -6.82 14.01
#